data_AF-A0A6P1QWU2-F1
#
_entry.id   AF-A0A6P1QWU2-F1
#
_cell.length_a   1.000
_cell.length_b   1.000
_cell.length_c   1.000
_cell.angle_alpha   90.00
_cell.angle_beta   90.00
_cell.angle_gamma   90.00
#
_symmetry.space_group_name_H-M   'P 1'
#
loop_
_entity.id
_entity.type
_entity.pdbx_description
1 polymer ?
#
loop_
_entity_poly.entity_id
_entity_poly.type
_entity_poly.pdbx_seq_one_letter_code
_entity_poly.pdbx_strand_id
1 'polypeptide(L)' 'MHNHPSGDPSPSQADIQMTKAIIDIARPLGIAVHDHIIVGKNGHSSLKGMKLI' A
#
# COMPACT_ATOMS: atom_id res chain seq x y z
N MET A 1 1.37 -0.24 6.00
CA MET A 1 0.75 -1.59 6.09
C MET A 1 -0.63 -1.46 6.67
N HIS A 2 -1.58 -2.30 6.28
CA HIS A 2 -2.85 -2.46 6.98
C HIS A 2 -3.44 -3.86 6.73
N ASN A 3 -4.49 -4.21 7.47
CA ASN A 3 -5.16 -5.50 7.38
C ASN A 3 -6.52 -5.37 6.70
N HIS A 4 -6.89 -6.35 5.88
CA HIS A 4 -8.24 -6.52 5.36
C HIS A 4 -8.99 -7.59 6.18
N PRO A 5 -9.98 -7.22 7.02
CA PRO A 5 -10.76 -8.18 7.79
C PRO A 5 -11.54 -9.19 6.94
N SER A 6 -11.83 -8.84 5.68
CA SER A 6 -12.43 -9.74 4.68
C SER A 6 -11.52 -10.94 4.35
N GLY A 7 -10.22 -10.82 4.60
CA GLY A 7 -9.21 -11.82 4.31
C GLY A 7 -8.63 -11.75 2.89
N ASP A 8 -9.18 -10.93 2.00
CA ASP A 8 -8.67 -10.67 0.65
C ASP A 8 -7.63 -9.55 0.67
N PRO A 9 -6.35 -9.81 0.36
CA PRO A 9 -5.32 -8.78 0.36
C PRO A 9 -5.30 -7.92 -0.92
N SER A 10 -6.27 -8.05 -1.83
CA SER A 10 -6.33 -7.25 -3.05
C SER A 10 -6.49 -5.75 -2.73
N PRO A 11 -5.64 -4.87 -3.30
CA PRO A 11 -5.72 -3.43 -3.03
C PRO A 11 -6.98 -2.82 -3.63
N SER A 12 -7.66 -1.96 -2.86
CA SER A 12 -8.71 -1.10 -3.37
C SER A 12 -8.11 0.13 -4.09
N GLN A 13 -8.94 0.82 -4.87
CA GLN A 13 -8.55 2.12 -5.44
C GLN A 13 -8.27 3.18 -4.38
N ALA A 14 -8.92 3.08 -3.21
CA ALA A 14 -8.67 4.00 -2.10
C ALA A 14 -7.27 3.78 -1.50
N ASP A 15 -6.84 2.52 -1.38
CA ASP A 15 -5.49 2.18 -0.88
C ASP A 15 -4.40 2.77 -1.77
N ILE A 16 -4.56 2.62 -3.09
CA ILE A 16 -3.60 3.12 -4.08
C ILE A 16 -3.52 4.65 -4.01
N GLN A 17 -4.67 5.34 -4.03
CA GLN A 17 -4.71 6.80 -4.00
C GLN A 17 -4.14 7.37 -2.70
N MET A 18 -4.51 6.79 -1.56
CA MET A 18 -3.97 7.19 -0.26
C MET A 18 -2.46 6.99 -0.22
N THR A 19 -1.96 5.84 -0.68
CA THR A 19 -0.51 5.55 -0.67
C THR A 19 0.26 6.53 -1.56
N LYS A 20 -0.25 6.86 -2.75
CA LYS A 20 0.36 7.86 -3.63
C LYS A 20 0.43 9.24 -2.99
N ALA A 21 -0.66 9.67 -2.32
CA ALA A 21 -0.67 10.93 -1.59
C ALA A 21 0.39 10.97 -0.47
N ILE A 22 0.53 9.87 0.29
CA ILE A 22 1.56 9.74 1.33
C ILE A 22 2.97 9.81 0.72
N ILE A 23 3.22 9.12 -0.40
CA ILE A 23 4.50 9.17 -1.13
C ILE A 23 4.84 10.61 -1.53
N ASP A 24 3.87 11.33 -2.09
CA ASP A 24 4.08 12.70 -2.57
C ASP A 24 4.40 13.67 -1.42
N ILE A 25 3.78 13.48 -0.25
CA ILE A 25 4.05 14.27 0.96
C ILE A 25 5.42 13.91 1.56
N ALA A 26 5.80 12.63 1.55
CA ALA A 26 7.05 12.14 2.15
C ALA A 26 8.29 12.53 1.32
N ARG A 27 8.15 12.59 -0.01
CA ARG A 27 9.25 12.88 -0.96
C ARG A 27 10.02 14.18 -0.65
N PRO A 28 9.41 15.36 -0.49
CA PRO A 28 10.14 16.60 -0.17
C PRO A 28 10.81 16.58 1.21
N LEU A 29 10.38 15.69 2.11
CA LEU A 29 10.99 15.51 3.42
C LEU A 29 12.21 14.57 3.37
N GLY A 30 12.58 14.05 2.19
CA GLY A 30 13.63 13.04 2.04
C GLY A 30 13.26 11.68 2.62
N ILE A 31 11.97 11.42 2.84
CA ILE A 31 11.47 10.16 3.43
C ILE A 31 10.99 9.26 2.30
N ALA A 32 11.57 8.05 2.21
CA ALA A 32 11.15 7.05 1.25
C ALA A 32 10.03 6.17 1.82
N VAL A 33 8.93 6.03 1.07
CA VAL A 33 7.92 4.98 1.32
C VAL A 33 8.33 3.76 0.51
N HIS A 34 8.83 2.74 1.18
CA HIS A 34 9.40 1.58 0.50
C HIS A 34 8.35 0.65 -0.11
N ASP A 35 7.22 0.50 0.57
CA ASP A 35 6.11 -0.34 0.13
C ASP A 35 4.85 -0.07 0.96
N HIS A 36 3.72 -0.53 0.45
CA HIS A 36 2.49 -0.65 1.22
C HIS A 36 2.00 -2.09 1.14
N ILE A 37 2.10 -2.79 2.27
CA ILE A 37 1.67 -4.18 2.40
C ILE A 37 0.24 -4.25 2.92
N ILE A 38 -0.62 -4.99 2.22
CA ILE A 38 -1.97 -5.34 2.65
C ILE A 38 -1.96 -6.80 3.09
N VAL A 39 -2.37 -7.06 4.32
CA VAL A 39 -2.38 -8.42 4.89
C VAL A 39 -3.81 -8.93 5.00
N GLY A 40 -4.04 -10.13 4.46
CA GLY A 40 -5.29 -10.87 4.55
C GLY A 40 -5.09 -12.26 5.16
N LYS A 41 -6.18 -13.00 5.34
CA LYS A 41 -6.15 -14.36 5.92
C LYS A 41 -5.33 -15.33 5.08
N ASN A 42 -5.40 -15.20 3.76
CA ASN A 42 -4.79 -16.13 2.81
C ASN A 42 -3.47 -15.63 2.20
N GLY A 43 -2.89 -14.54 2.73
CA GLY A 43 -1.63 -14.00 2.21
C GLY A 43 -1.52 -12.49 2.36
N HIS A 44 -0.68 -11.90 1.52
CA HIS A 44 -0.44 -10.47 1.50
C HIS A 44 -0.21 -9.98 0.06
N SER A 45 -0.47 -8.70 -0.16
CA SER A 45 -0.15 -8.00 -1.41
C SER A 45 0.81 -6.87 -1.13
N SER A 46 1.74 -6.66 -2.05
CA SER A 46 2.69 -5.55 -2.04
C SER A 46 2.33 -4.60 -3.17
N LEU A 47 1.99 -3.35 -2.87
CA LEU A 47 1.68 -2.35 -3.90
C LEU A 47 2.90 -2.13 -4.81
N LYS A 48 4.12 -2.13 -4.27
CA LYS A 48 5.35 -2.01 -5.06
C LYS A 48 5.57 -3.25 -5.94
N GLY A 49 5.38 -4.45 -5.40
CA GLY A 49 5.50 -5.71 -6.13
C GLY A 49 4.50 -5.82 -7.28
N MET A 50 3.32 -5.23 -7.11
CA MET A 50 2.27 -5.12 -8.13
C MET A 50 2.46 -3.93 -9.09
N LYS A 51 3.52 -3.12 -8.92
CA LYS A 51 3.80 -1.91 -9.72
C LYS A 51 2.70 -0.86 -9.67
N LEU A 52 2.03 -0.74 -8.52
CA LEU A 52 0.97 0.25 -8.29
C LEU A 52 1.51 1.58 -7.72
N ILE A 53 2.73 1.54 -7.19
CA ILE A 53 3.52 2.65 -6.65
C ILE A 53 4.99 2.52 -7.06
#